data_AF-A0A2I1DKX2-F1
#
_entry.id   AF-A0A2I1DKX2-F1
#
_cell.length_a   1.000
_cell.length_b   1.000
_cell.length_c   1.000
_cell.angle_alpha   90.00
_cell.angle_beta   90.00
_cell.angle_gamma   90.00
#
_symmetry.space_group_name_H-M   'P 1'
#
loop_
_entity.id
_entity.type
_entity.pdbx_description
1 polymer ?
#
loop_
_entity_poly.entity_id
_entity_poly.type
_entity_poly.pdbx_seq_one_letter_code
_entity_poly.pdbx_strand_id
1 'polypeptide(L)'
;MVPEELFSLALGLVPPWLVDHVTFTVEEKRLDLHINFPKGSRFACSVCGEECPVHDTRDHTWRHMDFFQHEAYLHARVPRVKCQEHGVHQISVPWAREGSHFTLLFEALIMTLVREMPVLTVARLVGETDTL
;
A
#
# COMPACT_ATOMS: atom_id res chain seq x y z
N MET A 1 14.19 18.18 -4.64
CA MET A 1 13.24 17.05 -4.63
C MET A 1 12.66 17.01 -3.25
N VAL A 2 11.34 17.14 -3.15
CA VAL A 2 10.64 16.98 -1.87
C VAL A 2 10.52 15.46 -1.56
N PRO A 3 10.53 15.04 -0.29
CA PRO A 3 10.52 13.61 0.08
C PRO A 3 9.42 12.80 -0.64
N GLU A 4 8.26 13.41 -0.85
CA GLU A 4 7.08 12.85 -1.51
C GLU A 4 7.39 12.37 -2.95
N GLU A 5 8.14 13.16 -3.72
CA GLU A 5 8.53 12.81 -5.09
C GLU A 5 9.47 11.60 -5.09
N LEU A 6 10.44 11.58 -4.17
CA LEU A 6 11.39 10.48 -4.02
C LEU A 6 10.66 9.18 -3.69
N PHE A 7 9.74 9.20 -2.72
CA PHE A 7 9.02 7.99 -2.32
C PHE A 7 8.01 7.55 -3.36
N SER A 8 7.37 8.47 -4.10
CA SER A 8 6.53 8.12 -5.23
C SER A 8 7.32 7.33 -6.29
N LEU A 9 8.52 7.79 -6.62
CA LEU A 9 9.42 7.11 -7.54
C LEU A 9 9.94 5.78 -6.99
N ALA A 10 10.37 5.75 -5.72
CA ALA A 10 10.92 4.56 -5.08
C ALA A 10 9.89 3.43 -4.96
N LEU A 11 8.62 3.77 -4.68
CA LEU A 11 7.50 2.82 -4.66
C LEU A 11 7.02 2.43 -6.07
N GLY A 12 7.56 3.04 -7.13
CA GLY A 12 7.13 2.81 -8.50
C GLY A 12 5.69 3.23 -8.75
N LEU A 13 5.19 4.25 -8.03
CA LEU A 13 3.85 4.76 -8.25
C LEU A 13 3.75 5.42 -9.62
N VAL A 14 2.69 5.09 -10.33
CA VAL A 14 2.36 5.70 -11.61
C VAL A 14 1.10 6.54 -11.46
N PRO A 15 0.94 7.63 -12.24
CA PRO A 15 -0.29 8.42 -12.23
C PRO A 15 -1.54 7.53 -12.38
N PRO A 16 -2.61 7.80 -11.62
CA PRO A 16 -2.81 9.00 -10.80
C PRO A 16 -2.24 8.91 -9.37
N TRP A 17 -1.58 7.80 -9.00
CA TRP A 17 -1.06 7.61 -7.65
C TRP A 17 0.20 8.46 -7.39
N LEU A 18 0.26 9.03 -6.20
CA LEU A 18 1.41 9.77 -5.68
C LEU A 18 1.45 9.67 -4.16
N VAL A 19 2.64 9.82 -3.58
CA VAL A 19 2.77 10.13 -2.16
C VAL A 19 2.48 11.61 -1.98
N ASP A 20 1.48 11.98 -1.19
CA ASP A 20 1.11 13.38 -0.95
C ASP A 20 1.64 13.92 0.36
N HIS A 21 1.96 13.03 1.31
CA HIS A 21 2.49 13.38 2.61
C HIS A 21 3.36 12.26 3.16
N VAL A 22 4.42 12.64 3.88
CA VAL A 22 5.33 11.74 4.58
C VAL A 22 5.42 12.15 6.04
N THR A 23 5.11 11.21 6.95
CA THR A 23 5.36 11.38 8.38
C THR A 23 6.51 10.48 8.80
N PHE A 24 7.51 11.05 9.48
CA PHE A 24 8.64 10.30 9.99
C PHE A 24 8.82 10.55 11.49
N THR A 25 8.61 9.51 12.29
CA THR A 25 8.69 9.56 13.74
C THR A 25 9.96 8.84 14.19
N VAL A 26 10.96 9.62 14.60
CA VAL A 26 12.32 9.11 14.87
C VAL A 26 12.32 8.19 16.10
N GLU A 27 11.60 8.58 17.15
CA GLU A 27 11.53 7.88 18.43
C GLU A 27 10.93 6.49 18.29
N GLU A 28 9.91 6.37 17.44
CA GLU A 28 9.20 5.13 17.13
C GLU A 28 9.88 4.34 16.01
N LYS A 29 10.94 4.89 15.39
CA LYS A 29 11.58 4.37 14.18
C LYS A 29 10.54 4.03 13.09
N ARG A 30 9.62 4.96 12.84
CA ARG A 30 8.46 4.73 11.98
C ARG A 30 8.39 5.74 10.85
N LEU A 31 8.10 5.24 9.64
CA LEU A 31 7.88 6.01 8.42
C LEU A 31 6.47 5.70 7.88
N ASP A 32 5.62 6.71 7.83
CA ASP A 32 4.27 6.62 7.28
C ASP A 32 4.20 7.39 5.96
N LEU A 33 3.92 6.67 4.88
CA LEU A 33 3.81 7.21 3.52
C LEU A 33 2.32 7.27 3.14
N HIS A 34 1.80 8.48 2.97
CA HIS A 34 0.41 8.70 2.58
C HIS A 34 0.32 8.77 1.05
N ILE A 35 -0.32 7.76 0.47
CA ILE A 35 -0.57 7.63 -0.95
C ILE A 35 -1.96 8.15 -1.28
N ASN A 36 -2.02 8.97 -2.30
CA ASN A 36 -3.21 9.65 -2.74
C ASN A 36 -3.30 9.72 -4.26
N PHE A 37 -4.40 10.27 -4.75
CA PHE A 37 -4.67 10.55 -6.15
C PHE A 37 -5.45 11.87 -6.28
N PRO A 38 -5.27 12.63 -7.37
CA PRO A 38 -5.99 13.89 -7.61
C PRO A 38 -7.51 13.71 -7.71
N LYS A 39 -8.27 14.71 -7.25
CA LYS A 39 -9.73 14.74 -7.45
C LYS A 39 -10.06 14.69 -8.95
N GLY A 40 -11.12 13.97 -9.31
CA GLY A 40 -11.51 13.77 -10.71
C GLY A 40 -10.78 12.62 -11.43
N SER A 41 -9.84 11.94 -10.75
CA SER A 41 -9.27 10.70 -11.27
C SER A 41 -10.35 9.65 -11.53
N ARG A 42 -10.11 8.81 -12.53
CA ARG A 42 -10.92 7.64 -12.89
C ARG A 42 -10.05 6.41 -12.71
N PHE A 43 -10.69 5.28 -12.43
CA PHE A 43 -9.99 4.02 -12.25
C PHE A 43 -10.76 2.88 -12.90
N ALA A 44 -10.01 1.91 -13.42
CA ALA A 44 -10.54 0.67 -13.95
C ALA A 44 -11.40 -0.09 -12.92
N CYS A 45 -12.57 -0.54 -13.36
CA CYS A 45 -13.39 -1.52 -12.66
C CYS A 45 -12.59 -2.82 -12.46
N SER A 46 -12.50 -3.35 -11.24
CA SER A 46 -11.77 -4.61 -10.97
C SER A 46 -12.37 -5.86 -11.63
N VAL A 47 -13.59 -5.78 -12.18
CA VAL A 47 -14.26 -6.90 -12.86
C VAL A 47 -14.14 -6.83 -14.38
N CYS A 48 -14.48 -5.68 -14.98
CA CYS A 48 -14.50 -5.53 -16.45
C CYS A 48 -13.39 -4.62 -17.03
N GLY A 49 -12.63 -3.93 -16.18
CA GLY A 49 -11.54 -3.05 -16.62
C GLY A 49 -11.96 -1.66 -17.11
N GLU A 50 -13.27 -1.39 -17.28
CA GLU A 50 -13.74 -0.08 -17.75
C GLU A 50 -13.38 1.05 -16.78
N GLU A 51 -12.90 2.17 -17.33
CA GLU A 51 -12.57 3.35 -16.55
C GLU A 51 -13.84 3.98 -15.97
N CYS A 52 -13.95 4.01 -14.65
CA CYS A 52 -15.14 4.44 -13.92
C CYS A 52 -14.84 5.64 -13.02
N PRO A 53 -15.82 6.54 -12.79
CA PRO A 53 -15.64 7.63 -11.84
C PRO A 53 -15.57 7.09 -10.41
N VAL A 54 -14.75 7.73 -9.57
CA VAL A 54 -14.71 7.46 -8.13
C VAL A 54 -16.07 7.83 -7.51
N HIS A 55 -16.66 6.88 -6.80
CA HIS A 55 -17.89 7.06 -6.04
C HIS A 55 -17.59 7.66 -4.66
N ASP A 56 -16.71 7.00 -3.93
CA ASP A 56 -16.16 7.40 -2.63
C ASP A 56 -14.85 6.66 -2.37
N THR A 57 -14.28 6.79 -1.17
CA THR A 57 -12.99 6.19 -0.81
C THR A 57 -13.06 5.51 0.55
N ARG A 58 -12.17 4.55 0.79
CA ARG A 58 -11.95 3.93 2.09
C ARG A 58 -10.48 4.00 2.45
N ASP A 59 -10.15 4.31 3.70
CA ASP A 59 -8.77 4.33 4.15
C ASP A 59 -8.29 2.90 4.44
N HIS A 60 -7.08 2.61 3.95
CA HIS A 60 -6.38 1.35 4.18
C HIS A 60 -4.95 1.63 4.59
N THR A 61 -4.40 0.73 5.40
CA THR A 61 -3.01 0.77 5.85
C THR A 61 -2.37 -0.58 5.56
N TRP A 62 -1.16 -0.54 4.99
CA TRP A 62 -0.34 -1.72 4.77
C TRP A 62 1.02 -1.55 5.40
N ARG A 63 1.50 -2.60 6.05
CA ARG A 63 2.91 -2.75 6.40
C ARG A 63 3.72 -3.04 5.13
N HIS A 64 4.76 -2.24 4.92
CA HIS A 64 5.70 -2.36 3.81
C HIS A 64 7.06 -2.89 4.29
N MET A 65 8.03 -3.10 3.38
CA MET A 65 9.42 -3.35 3.77
C MET A 65 9.97 -2.14 4.50
N ASP A 66 10.86 -2.39 5.47
CA ASP A 66 11.54 -1.32 6.21
C ASP A 66 12.28 -0.39 5.26
N PHE A 67 12.18 0.91 5.53
CA PHE A 67 13.06 1.89 4.93
C PHE A 67 14.25 2.06 5.86
N PHE A 68 15.38 1.46 5.50
CA PHE A 68 16.54 1.28 6.38
C PHE A 68 16.15 0.51 7.65
N GLN A 69 16.39 1.09 8.83
CA GLN A 69 16.01 0.52 10.13
C GLN A 69 14.62 0.97 10.64
N HIS A 70 13.81 1.57 9.76
CA HIS A 70 12.53 2.15 10.14
C HIS A 70 11.38 1.34 9.58
N GLU A 71 10.44 0.97 10.45
CA GLU A 71 9.19 0.34 10.02
C GLU A 71 8.45 1.28 9.09
N ALA A 72 7.94 0.74 7.99
CA ALA A 72 7.30 1.53 6.96
C ALA A 72 5.85 1.10 6.77
N TYR A 73 4.95 2.08 6.75
CA TYR A 73 3.53 1.87 6.52
C TYR A 73 3.07 2.72 5.33
N LEU A 74 2.30 2.10 4.43
CA LEU A 74 1.60 2.79 3.36
C LEU A 74 0.18 3.04 3.82
N HIS A 75 -0.25 4.30 3.82
CA HIS A 75 -1.64 4.68 4.04
C HIS A 75 -2.21 5.14 2.71
N ALA A 76 -3.37 4.63 2.31
CA ALA A 76 -4.04 5.16 1.13
C ALA A 76 -5.54 5.19 1.33
N ARG A 77 -6.16 6.25 0.80
CA ARG A 77 -7.59 6.23 0.50
C ARG A 77 -7.78 5.45 -0.80
N VAL A 78 -8.31 4.24 -0.72
CA VAL A 78 -8.58 3.40 -1.89
C VAL A 78 -9.95 3.76 -2.46
N PRO A 79 -10.06 4.08 -3.76
CA PRO A 79 -11.32 4.45 -4.35
C PRO A 79 -12.23 3.24 -4.54
N ARG A 80 -13.52 3.45 -4.30
CA ARG A 80 -14.57 2.62 -4.86
C ARG A 80 -15.13 3.33 -6.08
N VAL A 81 -15.25 2.61 -7.19
CA VAL A 81 -15.74 3.16 -8.45
C VAL A 81 -17.19 2.76 -8.68
N LYS A 82 -17.95 3.60 -9.39
CA LYS A 82 -19.30 3.28 -9.83
C LYS A 82 -19.29 2.77 -11.27
N CYS A 83 -19.25 1.46 -11.44
CA CYS A 83 -19.40 0.79 -12.72
C CYS A 83 -20.89 0.67 -13.08
N GLN A 84 -21.24 0.90 -14.35
CA GLN A 84 -22.63 0.77 -14.80
C GLN A 84 -23.13 -0.68 -14.76
N GLU A 85 -22.25 -1.65 -15.02
CA GLU A 85 -22.60 -3.08 -15.08
C GLU A 85 -22.47 -3.78 -13.72
N HIS A 86 -21.41 -3.45 -12.96
CA HIS A 86 -21.04 -4.18 -11.74
C HIS A 86 -21.39 -3.44 -10.44
N GLY A 87 -21.93 -2.22 -10.53
CA GLY A 87 -22.31 -1.42 -9.37
C GLY A 87 -21.12 -0.71 -8.73
N VAL A 88 -21.15 -0.57 -7.39
CA VAL A 88 -20.11 0.14 -6.63
C VAL A 88 -19.22 -0.87 -5.92
N HIS A 89 -17.93 -0.86 -6.24
CA HIS A 89 -16.94 -1.75 -5.64
C HIS A 89 -15.57 -1.09 -5.55
N GLN A 90 -14.73 -1.59 -4.64
CA GLN A 90 -13.37 -1.10 -4.46
C GLN A 90 -12.49 -1.60 -5.60
N ILE A 91 -11.56 -0.76 -6.06
CA ILE A 91 -10.56 -1.17 -7.05
C ILE A 91 -9.46 -2.01 -6.37
N SER A 92 -8.74 -2.78 -7.19
CA SER A 92 -7.47 -3.36 -6.78
C SER A 92 -6.38 -2.30 -6.82
N VAL A 93 -5.51 -2.28 -5.81
CA VAL A 93 -4.30 -1.43 -5.79
C VAL A 93 -3.09 -2.23 -6.29
N PRO A 94 -2.11 -1.58 -6.94
CA PRO A 94 -0.98 -2.31 -7.53
C PRO A 94 0.02 -2.85 -6.51
N TRP A 95 -0.01 -2.40 -5.25
CA TRP A 95 0.97 -2.78 -4.22
C TRP A 95 0.45 -3.76 -3.16
N ALA A 96 -0.81 -4.17 -3.18
CA ALA A 96 -1.38 -5.06 -2.16
C ALA A 96 -2.50 -5.96 -2.70
N ARG A 97 -2.66 -7.13 -2.08
CA ARG A 97 -3.82 -8.01 -2.32
C ARG A 97 -5.04 -7.50 -1.58
N GLU A 98 -6.23 -7.82 -2.11
CA GLU A 98 -7.47 -7.56 -1.41
C GLU A 98 -7.48 -8.25 -0.03
N GLY A 99 -7.84 -7.50 1.00
CA GLY A 99 -7.89 -7.98 2.39
C GLY A 99 -6.54 -8.14 3.08
N SER A 100 -5.42 -7.94 2.38
CA SER A 100 -4.10 -7.98 3.02
C SER A 100 -3.80 -6.68 3.76
N HIS A 101 -3.17 -6.81 4.92
CA HIS A 101 -2.54 -5.70 5.66
C HIS A 101 -1.05 -5.55 5.31
N PHE A 102 -0.55 -6.31 4.33
CA PHE A 102 0.82 -6.28 3.85
C PHE A 102 0.89 -5.87 2.38
N THR A 103 1.98 -5.21 2.01
CA THR A 103 2.28 -4.98 0.59
C THR A 103 2.81 -6.26 -0.08
N LEU A 104 2.63 -6.38 -1.39
CA LEU A 104 3.14 -7.49 -2.20
C LEU A 104 4.65 -7.70 -2.04
N LEU A 105 5.42 -6.61 -1.98
CA LEU A 105 6.87 -6.68 -1.79
C LEU A 105 7.24 -7.16 -0.39
N PHE A 106 6.49 -6.76 0.64
CA PHE A 106 6.69 -7.27 2.00
C PHE A 106 6.37 -8.76 2.11
N GLU A 107 5.24 -9.19 1.54
CA GLU A 107 4.89 -10.62 1.45
C GLU A 107 5.98 -11.41 0.70
N ALA A 108 6.50 -10.88 -0.41
CA ALA A 108 7.57 -11.52 -1.17
C ALA A 108 8.88 -11.63 -0.37
N LEU A 109 9.25 -10.60 0.40
CA LEU A 109 10.39 -10.62 1.30
C LEU A 109 10.23 -11.72 2.36
N ILE A 110 9.09 -11.76 3.06
CA ILE A 110 8.79 -12.80 4.04
C ILE A 110 8.90 -14.18 3.40
N MET A 111 8.25 -14.39 2.25
CA MET A 111 8.28 -15.68 1.54
C MET A 111 9.67 -16.10 1.09
N THR A 112 10.58 -15.15 0.88
CA THR A 112 11.99 -15.43 0.59
C THR A 112 12.75 -15.82 1.85
N LEU A 113 12.56 -15.09 2.95
CA LEU A 113 13.22 -15.35 4.23
C LEU A 113 12.82 -16.70 4.84
N VAL A 114 11.53 -17.05 4.82
CA VAL A 114 11.02 -18.31 5.40
C VAL A 114 11.54 -19.57 4.70
N ARG A 115 12.11 -19.45 3.49
CA ARG A 115 12.79 -20.57 2.82
C ARG A 115 14.13 -20.89 3.45
N GLU A 116 14.79 -19.88 4.01
CA GLU A 116 16.18 -19.95 4.47
C GLU A 116 16.28 -19.99 6.00
N MET A 117 15.22 -19.66 6.73
CA MET A 117 15.24 -19.65 8.20
C MET A 117 13.87 -19.97 8.82
N PRO A 118 13.83 -20.42 10.10
CA PRO A 118 12.59 -20.71 10.79
C PRO A 118 11.66 -19.49 10.86
N VAL A 119 10.34 -19.74 10.79
CA VAL A 119 9.30 -18.70 10.81
C VAL A 119 9.44 -17.76 12.01
N LEU A 120 9.75 -18.28 13.20
CA LEU A 120 9.96 -17.45 14.40
C LEU A 120 11.13 -16.47 14.26
N THR A 121 12.19 -16.86 13.54
CA THR A 121 13.32 -15.98 13.26
C THR A 121 12.91 -14.88 12.29
N VAL A 122 12.14 -15.22 11.24
CA VAL A 122 11.61 -14.23 10.29
C VAL A 122 10.69 -13.24 11.01
N ALA A 123 9.75 -13.72 11.82
CA ALA A 123 8.82 -12.90 12.61
C ALA A 123 9.57 -11.86 13.46
N ARG A 124 10.61 -12.30 14.19
CA ARG A 124 11.46 -11.40 14.98
C ARG A 124 12.27 -10.41 14.13
N LEU A 125 12.70 -10.83 12.95
CA LEU A 125 13.49 -9.98 12.04
C LEU A 125 12.65 -8.85 11.44
N VAL A 126 11.40 -9.14 11.04
CA VAL A 126 10.52 -8.14 10.40
C VAL A 126 9.60 -7.42 11.39
N GLY A 127 9.62 -7.82 12.66
CA GLY A 127 8.80 -7.23 13.72
C GLY A 127 7.33 -7.66 13.67
N GLU A 128 6.97 -8.66 12.88
CA GLU A 128 5.58 -9.10 12.69
C GLU A 128 5.30 -10.43 13.40
N THR A 129 4.21 -10.48 14.14
CA THR A 129 3.73 -11.68 14.82
C THR A 129 2.23 -11.81 14.65
N ASP A 130 1.74 -13.04 14.59
CA ASP A 130 0.30 -13.32 14.64
C ASP A 130 -0.21 -13.04 16.05
N THR A 131 -0.71 -11.83 16.27
CA THR A 131 -1.40 -11.44 17.52
C THR A 131 -2.90 -11.43 17.25
N LEU A 132 -3.52 -12.61 17.32
CA LEU A 132 -4.95 -12.74 17.57
C LEU A 132 -5.25 -12.61 19.07
#